data_AF-A0A2A6BLN7-F1
#
_entry.id   AF-A0A2A6BLN7-F1
#
_cell.length_a   1.000
_cell.length_b   1.000
_cell.length_c   1.000
_cell.angle_alpha   90.00
_cell.angle_beta   90.00
_cell.angle_gamma   90.00
#
_symmetry.space_group_name_H-M   'P 1'
#
loop_
_entity.id
_entity.type
_entity.pdbx_description
1 polymer ?
#
loop_
_entity_poly.entity_id
_entity_poly.type
_entity_poly.pdbx_seq_one_letter_code
_entity_poly.pdbx_strand_id
1 'polypeptide(L)'
;MAHLVRQLGKDKRLRVRVYNSISTVLPGLLCISIAFFEPDRQPTVVIVLYTLASSFLGFAGGGFFSAIRYRSGAYSVFVVANVHAVCLVSHFFISLLNALIARNEEYNEWPSLFVAEGVMLILCNVIFCLTVNTDKAEWTREGYEINMLIAEDVAYRRRRGVSPKTWRIAEDVVYRRRRGVSPKT
;
A
#
# COMPACT_ATOMS: atom_id res chain seq x y z
N MET A 1 -7.36 22.95 -16.04
CA MET A 1 -6.68 23.14 -14.73
C MET A 1 -7.65 23.29 -13.56
N ALA A 2 -8.49 24.33 -13.50
CA ALA A 2 -9.37 24.59 -12.34
C ALA A 2 -10.35 23.45 -11.97
N HIS A 3 -10.93 22.76 -12.96
CA HIS A 3 -11.81 21.61 -12.72
C HIS A 3 -11.07 20.42 -12.07
N LEU A 4 -9.84 20.16 -12.51
CA LEU A 4 -9.03 19.03 -12.04
C LEU A 4 -8.55 19.28 -10.61
N VAL A 5 -8.13 20.51 -10.28
CA VAL A 5 -7.81 20.93 -8.91
C VAL A 5 -9.02 20.80 -7.98
N ARG A 6 -10.22 21.15 -8.47
CA ARG A 6 -11.46 21.03 -7.69
C ARG A 6 -11.86 19.57 -7.45
N GLN A 7 -11.63 18.68 -8.41
CA GLN A 7 -11.85 17.24 -8.25
C GLN A 7 -10.83 16.60 -7.31
N LEU A 8 -9.55 16.98 -7.41
CA LEU A 8 -8.48 16.59 -6.49
C LEU A 8 -8.80 16.92 -5.03
N GLY A 9 -9.51 18.04 -4.79
CA GLY A 9 -9.95 18.43 -3.45
C GLY A 9 -11.11 17.59 -2.90
N LYS A 10 -11.94 16.99 -3.76
CA LYS A 10 -13.14 16.24 -3.35
C LYS A 10 -12.90 14.73 -3.26
N ASP A 11 -12.14 14.16 -4.19
CA ASP A 11 -11.90 12.72 -4.27
C ASP A 11 -10.51 12.35 -3.71
N LYS A 12 -10.50 11.73 -2.52
CA LYS A 12 -9.28 11.26 -1.84
C LYS A 12 -8.56 10.19 -2.65
N ARG A 13 -9.28 9.32 -3.36
CA ARG A 13 -8.71 8.22 -4.14
C ARG A 13 -8.01 8.75 -5.38
N LEU A 14 -8.66 9.68 -6.09
CA LEU A 14 -8.04 10.36 -7.22
C LEU A 14 -6.78 11.11 -6.79
N ARG A 15 -6.84 11.81 -5.64
CA ARG A 15 -5.69 12.53 -5.08
C ARG A 15 -4.48 11.63 -4.89
N VAL A 16 -4.62 10.53 -4.15
CA VAL A 16 -3.46 9.64 -3.89
C VAL A 16 -2.92 9.00 -5.18
N ARG A 17 -3.77 8.70 -6.16
CA ARG A 17 -3.34 8.18 -7.47
C ARG A 17 -2.49 9.17 -8.24
N VAL A 18 -2.92 10.44 -8.30
CA VAL A 18 -2.18 11.50 -9.00
C VAL A 18 -0.82 11.73 -8.35
N TYR A 19 -0.78 11.89 -7.02
CA TYR A 19 0.49 12.07 -6.30
C TYR A 19 1.43 10.87 -6.48
N ASN A 20 0.91 9.63 -6.40
CA ASN A 20 1.73 8.45 -6.61
C ASN A 20 2.26 8.36 -8.05
N SER A 21 1.45 8.71 -9.04
CA SER A 21 1.86 8.71 -10.44
C SER A 21 2.95 9.74 -10.72
N ILE A 22 2.84 10.95 -10.17
CA ILE A 22 3.91 11.96 -10.22
C ILE A 22 5.18 11.41 -9.56
N SER A 23 5.04 10.73 -8.43
CA SER A 23 6.15 10.20 -7.66
C SER A 23 6.85 8.99 -8.28
N THR A 24 6.28 8.33 -9.29
CA THR A 24 6.81 7.05 -9.80
C THR A 24 6.96 7.05 -11.31
N VAL A 25 5.99 7.58 -12.06
CA VAL A 25 6.04 7.63 -13.52
C VAL A 25 7.03 8.67 -14.01
N LEU A 26 7.00 9.90 -13.46
CA LEU A 26 7.98 10.93 -13.85
C LEU A 26 9.42 10.50 -13.58
N PRO A 27 9.80 10.04 -12.37
CA PRO A 27 11.15 9.54 -12.16
C PRO A 27 11.46 8.31 -13.00
N GLY A 28 10.50 7.41 -13.24
CA GLY A 28 10.72 6.25 -14.10
C GLY A 28 11.04 6.62 -15.56
N LEU A 29 10.33 7.61 -16.12
CA LEU A 29 10.63 8.15 -17.45
C LEU A 29 11.99 8.86 -17.49
N LEU A 30 12.32 9.62 -16.46
CA LEU A 30 13.64 10.28 -16.35
C LEU A 30 14.77 9.25 -16.24
N CYS A 31 14.62 8.18 -15.46
CA CYS A 31 15.59 7.08 -15.39
C CYS A 31 15.78 6.39 -16.74
N ILE A 32 14.69 6.05 -17.45
CA ILE A 32 14.79 5.51 -18.82
C ILE A 32 15.50 6.49 -19.75
N SER A 33 15.29 7.80 -19.57
CA SER A 33 15.93 8.83 -20.40
C SER A 33 17.44 8.89 -20.17
N ILE A 34 17.92 8.68 -18.94
CA ILE A 34 19.35 8.66 -18.59
C ILE A 34 20.10 7.58 -19.38
N ALA A 35 19.45 6.45 -19.70
CA ALA A 35 20.06 5.36 -20.45
C ALA A 35 20.54 5.74 -21.87
N PHE A 36 20.07 6.87 -22.41
CA PHE A 36 20.45 7.35 -23.74
C PHE A 36 21.57 8.40 -23.72
N PHE A 37 22.07 8.79 -22.53
CA PHE A 37 23.09 9.82 -22.39
C PHE A 37 24.40 9.25 -21.88
N GLU A 38 25.49 9.46 -22.61
CA GLU A 38 26.84 9.08 -22.18
C GLU A 38 27.39 10.06 -21.14
N PRO A 39 27.77 9.61 -19.93
CA PRO A 39 28.25 10.48 -18.86
C PRO A 39 29.63 11.06 -19.16
N ASP A 40 30.46 10.39 -19.97
CA ASP A 40 31.79 10.90 -20.33
C ASP A 40 31.71 12.14 -21.22
N ARG A 41 30.68 12.22 -22.08
CA ARG A 41 30.45 13.38 -22.96
C ARG A 41 29.53 14.41 -22.31
N GLN A 42 28.54 13.99 -21.53
CA GLN A 42 27.46 14.85 -21.03
C GLN A 42 27.17 14.64 -19.54
N PRO A 43 28.17 14.80 -18.65
CA PRO A 43 28.03 14.50 -17.22
C PRO A 43 26.97 15.38 -16.55
N THR A 44 26.91 16.67 -16.92
CA THR A 44 25.94 17.62 -16.37
C THR A 44 24.49 17.20 -16.62
N VAL A 45 24.19 16.67 -17.81
CA VAL A 45 22.83 16.25 -18.19
C VAL A 45 22.40 15.06 -17.34
N VAL A 46 23.27 14.06 -17.22
CA VAL A 46 23.02 12.85 -16.41
C VAL A 46 22.77 13.21 -14.94
N ILE A 47 23.62 14.07 -14.36
CA ILE A 47 23.48 14.50 -12.96
C ILE A 47 22.16 15.25 -12.74
N VAL A 48 21.81 16.18 -13.64
CA VAL A 48 20.56 16.94 -13.53
C VAL A 48 19.35 16.02 -13.65
N LEU A 49 19.33 15.11 -14.61
CA LEU A 49 18.24 14.14 -14.79
C LEU A 49 18.08 13.23 -13.57
N TYR A 50 19.19 12.71 -13.04
CA TYR A 50 19.17 11.85 -11.85
C TYR A 50 18.70 12.60 -10.60
N THR A 51 19.13 13.85 -10.43
CA THR A 51 18.71 14.71 -9.32
C THR A 51 17.22 15.02 -9.39
N LEU A 52 16.71 15.33 -10.59
CA LEU A 52 15.29 15.57 -10.81
C LEU A 52 14.47 14.30 -10.55
N ALA A 53 14.91 13.14 -11.04
CA ALA A 53 14.26 11.85 -10.77
C ALA A 53 14.18 11.60 -9.25
N SER A 54 15.30 11.75 -8.54
CA SER A 54 15.37 11.57 -7.09
C SER A 54 14.45 12.53 -6.33
N SER A 55 14.32 13.77 -6.81
CA SER A 55 13.45 14.79 -6.20
C SER A 55 11.97 14.42 -6.34
N PHE A 56 11.55 13.89 -7.50
CA PHE A 56 10.15 13.51 -7.72
C PHE A 56 9.71 12.33 -6.85
N LEU A 57 10.62 11.41 -6.48
CA LEU A 57 10.32 10.35 -5.52
C LEU A 57 9.84 10.89 -4.16
N GLY A 58 10.19 12.13 -3.79
CA GLY A 58 9.72 12.79 -2.57
C GLY A 58 8.19 13.01 -2.52
N PHE A 59 7.51 13.02 -3.68
CA PHE A 59 6.06 13.15 -3.74
C PHE A 59 5.30 11.90 -3.22
N ALA A 60 6.02 10.81 -2.96
CA ALA A 60 5.49 9.58 -2.36
C ALA A 60 4.70 9.84 -1.06
N GLY A 61 5.08 10.89 -0.31
CA GLY A 61 4.36 11.34 0.89
C GLY A 61 2.87 11.63 0.63
N GLY A 62 2.54 12.24 -0.51
CA GLY A 62 1.17 12.53 -0.94
C GLY A 62 0.47 11.35 -1.64
N GLY A 63 1.24 10.36 -2.07
CA GLY A 63 0.78 9.15 -2.75
C GLY A 63 0.51 8.01 -1.76
N PHE A 64 1.33 6.95 -1.83
CA PHE A 64 1.11 5.73 -1.07
C PHE A 64 1.12 5.94 0.46
N PHE A 65 1.98 6.81 0.99
CA PHE A 65 2.00 7.07 2.44
C PHE A 65 0.72 7.71 2.94
N SER A 66 0.12 8.61 2.14
CA SER A 66 -1.19 9.18 2.45
C SER A 66 -2.30 8.13 2.35
N ALA A 67 -2.23 7.22 1.37
CA ALA A 67 -3.19 6.11 1.26
C ALA A 67 -3.14 5.17 2.48
N ILE A 68 -1.95 4.84 2.99
CA ILE A 68 -1.78 4.03 4.20
C ILE A 68 -2.45 4.71 5.40
N ARG A 69 -2.25 6.03 5.55
CA ARG A 69 -2.87 6.81 6.64
C ARG A 69 -4.39 6.82 6.55
N TYR A 70 -4.95 7.04 5.35
CA TYR A 70 -6.40 7.04 5.16
C TYR A 70 -7.05 5.69 5.50
N ARG A 71 -6.40 4.59 5.12
CA ARG A 71 -6.92 3.24 5.32
C ARG A 71 -6.73 2.71 6.74
N SER A 72 -5.58 3.01 7.36
CA SER A 72 -5.16 2.42 8.65
C SER A 72 -5.53 3.30 9.86
N GLY A 73 -5.85 4.58 9.65
CA GLY A 73 -6.21 5.50 10.71
C GLY A 73 -5.12 5.59 11.79
N ALA A 74 -5.51 5.38 13.06
CA ALA A 74 -4.60 5.45 14.21
C ALA A 74 -3.42 4.46 14.14
N TYR A 75 -3.59 3.34 13.43
CA TYR A 75 -2.56 2.29 13.31
C TYR A 75 -1.60 2.54 12.15
N SER A 76 -1.64 3.71 11.49
CA SER A 76 -0.83 3.98 10.31
C SER A 76 0.67 3.88 10.56
N VAL A 77 1.14 4.21 11.77
CA VAL A 77 2.58 4.14 12.11
C VAL A 77 3.08 2.70 12.04
N PHE A 78 2.31 1.75 12.58
CA PHE A 78 2.63 0.33 12.53
C PHE A 78 2.66 -0.20 11.09
N VAL A 79 1.67 0.16 10.27
CA VAL A 79 1.62 -0.27 8.87
C VAL A 79 2.77 0.33 8.06
N VAL A 80 3.09 1.61 8.25
CA VAL A 80 4.23 2.27 7.60
C VAL A 80 5.56 1.61 7.99
N ALA A 81 5.75 1.21 9.26
CA ALA A 81 6.96 0.53 9.69
C ALA A 81 7.16 -0.82 8.97
N ASN A 82 6.10 -1.61 8.81
CA ASN A 82 6.16 -2.86 8.05
C ASN A 82 6.45 -2.62 6.57
N VAL A 83 5.83 -1.60 5.96
CA VAL A 83 6.13 -1.23 4.56
C VAL A 83 7.59 -0.83 4.39
N HIS A 84 8.16 -0.05 5.32
CA HIS A 84 9.58 0.30 5.27
C HIS A 84 10.50 -0.91 5.41
N ALA A 85 10.16 -1.87 6.27
CA ALA A 85 10.94 -3.11 6.38
C ALA A 85 11.01 -3.85 5.03
N VAL A 86 9.89 -3.96 4.32
CA VAL A 86 9.84 -4.54 2.97
C VAL A 86 10.65 -3.69 1.98
N CYS A 87 10.52 -2.37 2.01
CA CYS A 87 11.29 -1.48 1.14
C CYS A 87 12.81 -1.62 1.34
N LEU A 88 13.28 -1.76 2.58
CA LEU A 88 14.70 -1.95 2.89
C LEU A 88 15.23 -3.26 2.31
N VAL A 89 14.46 -4.34 2.44
CA VAL A 89 14.80 -5.63 1.83
C VAL A 89 14.88 -5.49 0.31
N SER A 90 13.93 -4.81 -0.35
CA SER A 90 13.98 -4.57 -1.79
C SER A 90 15.20 -3.76 -2.22
N HIS A 91 15.57 -2.70 -1.49
CA HIS A 91 16.75 -1.89 -1.80
C HIS A 91 18.05 -2.68 -1.63
N PHE A 92 18.11 -3.59 -0.66
CA PHE A 92 19.24 -4.51 -0.52
C PHE A 92 19.40 -5.39 -1.77
N PHE A 93 18.30 -5.91 -2.32
CA PHE A 93 18.35 -6.67 -3.57
C PHE A 93 18.78 -5.82 -4.76
N ILE A 94 18.38 -4.55 -4.85
CA ILE A 94 18.85 -3.62 -5.89
C ILE A 94 20.37 -3.43 -5.78
N SER A 95 20.90 -3.20 -4.57
CA SER A 95 22.36 -3.10 -4.37
C SER A 95 23.10 -4.40 -4.71
N LEU A 96 22.51 -5.56 -4.40
CA LEU A 96 23.07 -6.86 -4.77
C LEU A 96 23.07 -7.06 -6.30
N LEU A 97 21.97 -6.72 -6.98
CA LEU A 97 21.87 -6.78 -8.44
C LEU A 97 22.88 -5.84 -9.10
N ASN A 98 23.07 -4.63 -8.56
CA ASN A 98 24.12 -3.72 -9.04
C ASN A 98 25.51 -4.37 -8.92
N ALA A 99 25.82 -5.01 -7.79
CA ALA A 99 27.10 -5.69 -7.60
C ALA A 99 27.29 -6.93 -8.50
N LEU A 100 26.19 -7.60 -8.90
CA LEU A 100 26.24 -8.78 -9.76
C LEU A 100 26.25 -8.43 -11.26
N ILE A 101 25.54 -7.37 -11.66
CA ILE A 101 25.36 -6.94 -13.04
C ILE A 101 26.50 -6.02 -13.46
N ALA A 102 26.84 -5.01 -12.67
CA ALA A 102 27.94 -4.07 -12.95
C ALA A 102 29.27 -4.65 -12.45
N ARG A 103 29.66 -5.79 -13.03
CA ARG A 103 30.89 -6.51 -12.65
C ARG A 103 32.13 -5.84 -13.22
N ASN A 104 31.96 -5.10 -14.31
CA ASN A 104 32.97 -4.24 -14.90
C ASN A 104 32.69 -2.81 -14.45
N GLU A 105 33.72 -2.04 -14.09
CA GLU A 105 33.59 -0.59 -13.84
C GLU A 105 33.18 0.21 -15.10
N GLU A 106 32.89 -0.50 -16.20
CA GLU A 106 32.48 0.09 -17.47
C GLU A 106 31.02 0.55 -17.46
N TYR A 107 30.84 1.78 -17.92
CA TYR A 107 29.54 2.44 -17.98
C TYR A 107 28.48 1.68 -18.82
N ASN A 108 28.89 0.86 -19.79
CA ASN A 108 28.02 0.21 -20.77
C ASN A 108 26.91 -0.68 -20.15
N GLU A 109 27.08 -1.16 -18.92
CA GLU A 109 26.12 -2.02 -18.23
C GLU A 109 25.04 -1.23 -17.46
N TRP A 110 25.28 0.05 -17.17
CA TRP A 110 24.40 0.91 -16.36
C TRP A 110 23.09 1.36 -17.04
N PRO A 111 23.04 1.63 -18.36
CA PRO A 111 21.79 1.94 -19.06
C PRO A 111 20.70 0.88 -18.83
N SER A 112 21.08 -0.40 -18.80
CA SER A 112 20.14 -1.51 -18.55
C SER A 112 19.53 -1.45 -17.15
N LEU A 113 20.32 -1.07 -16.13
CA LEU A 113 19.83 -0.89 -14.76
C LEU A 113 18.84 0.27 -14.66
N PHE A 114 19.14 1.42 -15.29
CA PHE A 114 18.24 2.57 -15.28
C PHE A 114 16.92 2.31 -16.04
N VAL A 115 16.97 1.57 -17.15
CA VAL A 115 15.77 1.16 -17.88
C VAL A 115 14.94 0.19 -17.03
N ALA A 116 15.57 -0.82 -16.42
CA ALA A 116 14.87 -1.77 -15.56
C ALA A 116 14.18 -1.08 -14.37
N GLU A 117 14.88 -0.16 -13.71
CA GLU A 117 14.34 0.65 -12.61
C GLU A 117 13.14 1.49 -13.07
N GLY A 118 13.27 2.19 -14.19
CA GLY A 118 12.19 3.01 -14.71
C GLY A 118 10.94 2.23 -15.11
N VAL A 119 11.12 1.05 -15.73
CA VAL A 119 10.01 0.13 -16.03
C VAL A 119 9.35 -0.36 -14.75
N MET A 120 10.13 -0.74 -13.74
CA MET A 120 9.60 -1.22 -12.46
C MET A 120 8.76 -0.15 -11.74
N LEU A 121 9.22 1.10 -11.73
CA LEU A 121 8.47 2.22 -11.15
C LEU A 121 7.11 2.43 -11.84
N ILE A 122 7.07 2.34 -13.18
CA ILE A 122 5.83 2.48 -13.96
C ILE A 122 4.88 1.31 -13.67
N LEU A 123 5.38 0.07 -13.64
CA LEU A 123 4.58 -1.11 -13.30
C LEU A 123 4.01 -1.04 -11.88
N CYS A 124 4.82 -0.65 -10.90
CA CYS A 124 4.37 -0.41 -9.53
C CYS A 124 3.26 0.64 -9.49
N ASN A 125 3.35 1.70 -10.29
CA ASN A 125 2.29 2.70 -10.36
C ASN A 125 1.00 2.17 -10.96
N VAL A 126 1.08 1.34 -12.01
CA VAL A 126 -0.10 0.69 -12.60
C VAL A 126 -0.80 -0.17 -11.55
N ILE A 127 -0.04 -1.03 -10.86
CA ILE A 127 -0.58 -1.89 -9.79
C ILE A 127 -1.18 -1.03 -8.67
N PHE A 128 -0.49 0.03 -8.24
CA PHE A 128 -1.00 0.95 -7.23
C PHE A 128 -2.31 1.60 -7.66
N CYS A 129 -2.39 2.11 -8.88
CA CYS A 129 -3.59 2.76 -9.39
C CYS A 129 -4.77 1.79 -9.45
N LEU A 130 -4.56 0.53 -9.83
CA LEU A 130 -5.59 -0.49 -9.86
C LEU A 130 -6.07 -0.89 -8.45
N THR A 131 -5.14 -1.03 -7.50
CA THR A 131 -5.40 -1.64 -6.18
C THR A 131 -5.72 -0.65 -5.06
N VAL A 132 -5.34 0.62 -5.19
CA VAL A 132 -5.48 1.59 -4.10
C VAL A 132 -6.94 1.82 -3.73
N ASN A 133 -7.19 1.75 -2.41
CA ASN A 133 -8.45 2.15 -1.77
C ASN A 133 -8.14 3.05 -0.57
N THR A 134 -8.92 4.13 -0.45
CA THR A 134 -8.83 5.14 0.60
C THR A 134 -9.91 5.02 1.67
N ASP A 135 -10.80 4.04 1.55
CA ASP A 135 -11.79 3.72 2.58
C ASP A 135 -11.08 3.14 3.82
N LYS A 136 -11.61 3.46 5.01
CA LYS A 136 -11.11 2.89 6.26
C LYS A 136 -11.24 1.37 6.23
N ALA A 137 -10.16 0.67 6.56
CA ALA A 137 -10.17 -0.78 6.67
C ALA A 137 -11.14 -1.24 7.77
N GLU A 138 -11.79 -2.39 7.56
CA GLU A 138 -12.78 -2.91 8.50
C GLU A 138 -12.20 -3.10 9.91
N TRP A 139 -10.97 -3.59 9.99
CA TRP A 139 -10.24 -3.79 11.25
C TRP A 139 -9.87 -2.51 12.01
N THR A 140 -10.06 -1.34 11.39
CA THR A 140 -9.88 -0.04 12.05
C THR A 140 -11.19 0.58 12.51
N ARG A 141 -12.33 -0.04 12.21
CA ARG A 141 -13.65 0.47 12.60
C ARG A 141 -13.92 0.15 14.06
N GLU A 142 -14.59 1.07 14.72
CA GLU A 142 -15.03 0.89 16.10
C GLU A 142 -15.97 -0.31 16.22
N GLY A 143 -15.76 -1.14 17.25
CA GLY A 143 -16.53 -2.39 17.44
C GLY A 143 -16.08 -3.57 16.57
N TYR A 144 -14.99 -3.45 15.80
CA TYR A 144 -14.48 -4.56 14.98
C TYR A 144 -14.16 -5.83 15.79
N GLU A 145 -13.47 -5.69 16.93
CA GLU A 145 -13.09 -6.83 17.77
C GLU A 145 -14.31 -7.60 18.28
N ILE A 146 -15.36 -6.87 18.73
CA ILE A 146 -16.61 -7.48 19.20
C ILE A 146 -17.31 -8.21 18.06
N ASN A 147 -17.40 -7.58 16.88
CA ASN A 147 -18.02 -8.20 15.70
C ASN A 147 -17.24 -9.44 15.24
N MET A 148 -15.91 -9.42 15.34
CA MET A 148 -15.06 -10.56 15.00
C MET A 148 -15.24 -11.72 15.99
N LEU A 149 -15.28 -11.44 17.30
CA LEU A 149 -15.57 -12.44 18.33
C LEU A 149 -16.95 -13.07 18.14
N ILE A 150 -17.97 -12.27 17.83
CA ILE A 150 -19.32 -12.77 17.54
C ILE A 150 -19.30 -13.62 16.27
N ALA A 151 -18.65 -13.17 15.20
CA ALA A 151 -18.55 -13.93 13.95
C ALA A 151 -17.83 -15.27 14.16
N GLU A 152 -16.78 -15.28 14.98
CA GLU A 152 -16.04 -16.49 15.33
C GLU A 152 -16.86 -17.46 16.18
N ASP A 153 -17.60 -16.98 17.20
CA ASP A 153 -18.52 -17.81 17.98
C ASP A 153 -19.62 -18.43 17.09
N VAL A 154 -20.19 -17.63 16.19
CA VAL A 154 -21.18 -18.11 15.22
C VAL A 154 -20.57 -19.17 14.28
N ALA A 155 -19.37 -18.94 13.75
CA ALA A 155 -18.68 -19.90 12.89
C ALA A 155 -18.30 -21.18 13.63
N TYR A 156 -17.85 -21.07 14.89
CA TYR A 156 -17.55 -22.19 15.76
C TYR A 156 -18.79 -23.05 16.03
N ARG A 157 -19.92 -22.44 16.39
CA ARG A 157 -21.19 -23.13 16.63
C ARG A 157 -21.77 -23.76 15.37
N ARG A 158 -21.62 -23.11 14.21
CA ARG A 158 -22.02 -23.67 12.92
C ARG A 158 -21.21 -24.92 12.58
N ARG A 159 -19.89 -24.92 12.85
CA ARG A 159 -19.04 -26.12 12.70
C ARG A 159 -19.46 -27.27 13.61
N ARG A 160 -20.06 -26.97 14.77
CA ARG A 160 -20.63 -27.95 15.71
C ARG A 160 -22.05 -28.41 15.32
N GLY A 161 -22.59 -27.96 14.18
CA GLY A 161 -23.94 -28.31 13.73
C GLY A 161 -25.07 -27.63 14.53
N VAL A 162 -24.77 -26.63 15.36
CA VAL A 162 -25.76 -25.94 16.18
C VAL A 162 -26.51 -24.92 15.32
N SER A 163 -27.82 -25.09 15.18
CA SER A 163 -28.63 -24.19 14.34
C SER A 163 -28.78 -22.79 14.97
N PRO A 164 -28.94 -21.73 14.14
CA PRO A 164 -29.26 -20.39 14.61
C PRO A 164 -30.61 -20.24 15.35
N LYS A 165 -31.43 -21.29 15.46
CA LYS A 165 -32.61 -21.29 16.33
C LYS A 165 -32.26 -21.90 17.70
N THR A 166 -31.47 -22.96 17.70
CA THR A 166 -31.06 -23.72 18.88
C THR A 166 -30.22 -22.87 19.85
N TRP A 167 -29.25 -22.09 19.36
CA TRP A 167 -28.45 -21.21 20.23
C TRP A 167 -29.30 -20.13 20.90
N ARG A 168 -30.25 -19.52 20.18
CA ARG A 168 -31.11 -18.43 20.69
C ARG A 168 -32.03 -18.92 21.81
N ILE A 169 -32.52 -20.16 21.68
CA ILE A 169 -33.30 -20.85 22.73
C ILE A 169 -32.40 -21.14 23.94
N ALA A 170 -31.18 -21.63 23.73
CA ALA A 170 -30.25 -21.89 24.83
C ALA A 170 -29.87 -20.61 25.59
N GLU A 171 -29.68 -19.49 24.89
CA GLU A 171 -29.45 -18.18 25.52
C GLU A 171 -30.66 -17.70 26.32
N ASP A 172 -31.89 -17.83 25.80
CA ASP A 172 -33.11 -17.48 26.54
C ASP A 172 -33.27 -18.34 27.81
N VAL A 173 -32.98 -19.64 27.72
CA VAL A 173 -33.02 -20.56 28.88
C VAL A 173 -31.98 -20.16 29.94
N VAL A 174 -30.74 -19.89 29.54
CA VAL A 174 -29.68 -19.43 30.46
C VAL A 174 -30.05 -18.08 31.08
N TYR A 175 -30.58 -17.15 30.28
CA TYR A 175 -31.01 -15.83 30.73
C TYR A 175 -32.13 -15.92 31.77
N ARG A 176 -33.18 -16.72 31.51
CA ARG A 176 -34.28 -16.93 32.46
C ARG A 176 -33.83 -17.64 33.74
N ARG A 177 -32.93 -18.62 33.63
CA ARG A 177 -32.35 -19.32 34.79
C ARG A 177 -31.57 -18.37 35.69
N ARG A 178 -30.80 -17.43 35.12
CA ARG A 178 -30.09 -16.38 35.88
C ARG A 178 -31.04 -15.42 36.61
N ARG A 179 -32.25 -15.21 36.09
CA ARG A 179 -33.28 -14.36 36.74
C ARG A 179 -34.25 -15.13 37.63
N GLY A 180 -34.03 -16.43 37.86
CA GLY A 180 -34.92 -17.27 38.66
C GLY A 180 -36.33 -17.44 38.08
N VAL A 181 -36.50 -17.17 36.78
CA VAL A 181 -37.81 -17.27 36.11
C VAL A 181 -37.97 -18.69 35.56
N SER A 182 -38.88 -19.46 36.15
CA SER A 182 -39.20 -20.82 35.71
C SER A 182 -39.84 -20.85 34.31
N PRO A 183 -39.59 -21.88 33.48
CA PRO A 183 -40.27 -22.01 32.18
C PRO A 183 -41.79 -22.12 32.41
N LYS A 184 -42.57 -21.35 31.66
CA LYS A 184 -44.01 -21.61 31.58
C LYS A 184 -44.19 -22.85 30.69
N THR A 185 -44.63 -23.93 31.32
CA THR A 185 -45.17 -25.15 30.68
C THR A 185 -46.32 -24.81 29.76
#